data_AF-A0A1G0CSR6-F1
#
_entry.id   AF-A0A1G0CSR6-F1
#
_cell.length_a   1.000
_cell.length_b   1.000
_cell.length_c   1.000
_cell.angle_alpha   90.00
_cell.angle_beta   90.00
_cell.angle_gamma   90.00
#
_symmetry.space_group_name_H-M   'P 1'
#
loop_
_entity.id
_entity.type
_entity.pdbx_description
1 polymer ?
#
loop_
_entity_poly.entity_id
_entity_poly.type
_entity_poly.pdbx_seq_one_letter_code
_entity_poly.pdbx_strand_id
1 'polypeptide(L)' 'MSNHPNRRRAGSAASNPTPSEVRAAREAAGLTQTAAAALVFTTCRTWQQWEAEEGTAGHRRMHPAFWELFRIKLPQKSV' A
#
# COMPACT_ATOMS: atom_id res chain seq x y z
N MET A 1 22.20 18.03 -5.61
CA MET A 1 21.28 17.35 -4.68
C MET A 1 20.16 16.77 -5.53
N SER A 2 19.97 15.46 -5.49
CA SER A 2 19.22 14.73 -6.52
C SER A 2 17.76 15.17 -6.56
N ASN A 3 17.41 15.77 -7.69
CA ASN A 3 16.06 16.10 -8.12
C ASN A 3 15.29 14.77 -8.20
N HIS A 4 14.19 14.62 -7.45
CA HIS A 4 13.27 13.49 -7.56
C HIS A 4 11.99 13.91 -8.29
N PRO A 5 12.04 14.32 -9.58
CA PRO A 5 10.83 14.60 -10.31
C PRO A 5 10.31 13.27 -10.85
N ASN A 6 9.21 12.78 -10.27
CA ASN A 6 8.23 12.05 -11.05
C ASN A 6 8.74 10.78 -11.78
N ARG A 7 9.26 9.78 -11.05
CA ARG A 7 9.39 8.41 -11.60
C ARG A 7 8.06 7.65 -11.50
N ARG A 8 6.94 8.29 -11.83
CA ARG A 8 5.71 7.57 -12.16
C ARG A 8 5.74 7.26 -13.65
N ARG A 9 6.41 6.15 -14.04
CA ARG A 9 6.09 5.55 -15.33
C ARG A 9 4.65 5.06 -15.21
N ALA A 10 3.75 5.79 -15.86
CA ALA A 10 2.38 5.34 -16.08
C ALA A 10 2.38 3.92 -16.66
N GLY A 11 1.54 3.05 -16.12
CA GLY A 11 1.00 1.93 -16.88
C GLY A 11 1.71 0.58 -16.80
N SER A 12 2.37 0.22 -15.70
CA SER A 12 2.73 -1.19 -15.47
C SER A 12 2.21 -1.67 -14.12
N ALA A 13 1.51 -2.81 -14.10
CA ALA A 13 0.95 -3.45 -12.91
C ALA A 13 1.98 -3.69 -11.80
N ALA A 14 3.27 -3.63 -12.13
CA ALA A 14 4.42 -3.76 -11.24
C ALA A 14 4.82 -2.45 -10.50
N SER A 15 4.02 -1.39 -10.52
CA SER A 15 4.36 -0.13 -9.84
C SER A 15 4.13 -0.27 -8.32
N ASN A 16 5.10 0.17 -7.51
CA ASN A 16 4.95 0.18 -6.06
C ASN A 16 3.91 1.24 -5.66
N PRO A 17 2.88 0.91 -4.86
CA PRO A 17 1.92 1.91 -4.42
C PRO A 17 2.60 2.90 -3.46
N THR A 18 2.09 4.13 -3.46
CA THR A 18 2.48 5.13 -2.47
C THR A 18 1.75 4.93 -1.14
N PRO A 19 2.29 5.47 -0.03
CA PRO A 19 1.63 5.34 1.28
C PRO A 19 0.19 5.85 1.30
N SER A 20 -0.10 6.92 0.55
CA SER A 20 -1.46 7.46 0.41
C SER A 20 -2.38 6.52 -0.37
N GLU A 21 -1.89 5.87 -1.44
CA GLU A 21 -2.67 4.87 -2.19
C GLU A 21 -2.99 3.64 -1.33
N VAL A 22 -2.02 3.16 -0.53
CA VAL A 22 -2.22 2.04 0.40
C VAL A 22 -3.28 2.40 1.45
N ARG A 23 -3.15 3.58 2.08
CA ARG A 23 -4.08 4.07 3.10
C ARG A 23 -5.50 4.24 2.54
N ALA A 24 -5.62 4.90 1.39
CA ALA A 24 -6.92 5.16 0.76
C ALA A 24 -7.66 3.87 0.40
N ALA A 25 -6.96 2.86 -0.15
CA ALA A 25 -7.60 1.58 -0.47
C ALA A 25 -8.06 0.82 0.77
N ARG A 26 -7.28 0.87 1.86
CA ARG A 26 -7.70 0.28 3.15
C ARG A 26 -8.94 0.97 3.69
N GLU A 27 -8.96 2.30 3.71
CA GLU A 27 -10.08 3.09 4.23
C GLU A 27 -11.34 2.92 3.39
N ALA A 28 -11.21 2.89 2.06
CA ALA A 28 -12.32 2.62 1.15
C ALA A 28 -12.93 1.23 1.37
N ALA A 29 -12.14 0.26 1.81
CA ALA A 29 -12.58 -1.08 2.18
C ALA A 29 -13.09 -1.19 3.63
N GLY A 30 -13.06 -0.10 4.42
CA GLY A 30 -13.48 -0.10 5.82
C GLY A 30 -12.61 -0.97 6.74
N LEU A 31 -11.36 -1.24 6.35
CA LEU A 31 -10.47 -2.14 7.08
C LEU A 31 -9.61 -1.39 8.12
N THR A 32 -9.38 -2.03 9.25
CA THR A 32 -8.31 -1.63 10.17
C THR A 32 -6.94 -2.02 9.61
N GLN A 33 -5.86 -1.39 10.08
CA GLN A 33 -4.49 -1.74 9.66
C GLN A 33 -4.16 -3.21 9.97
N THR A 34 -4.61 -3.73 11.12
CA THR A 34 -4.44 -5.14 11.49
C THR A 34 -5.20 -6.07 10.55
N ALA A 35 -6.45 -5.73 10.19
CA ALA A 35 -7.24 -6.54 9.26
C ALA A 35 -6.62 -6.57 7.85
N ALA A 36 -6.16 -5.41 7.37
CA ALA A 36 -5.48 -5.31 6.07
C ALA A 36 -4.16 -6.09 6.04
N ALA A 37 -3.37 -6.02 7.11
CA ALA A 37 -2.14 -6.81 7.26
C ALA A 37 -2.41 -8.32 7.22
N ALA A 38 -3.49 -8.76 7.88
CA ALA A 38 -3.89 -10.17 7.91
C ALA A 38 -4.29 -10.70 6.52
N LEU A 39 -4.92 -9.87 5.66
CA LEU A 39 -5.28 -10.28 4.29
C LEU A 39 -4.05 -10.71 3.49
N VAL A 40 -2.91 -10.04 3.68
CA VAL A 40 -1.67 -10.31 2.96
C VAL A 40 -0.61 -11.05 3.79
N PHE A 41 -1.03 -11.68 4.90
CA PHE A 41 -0.17 -12.50 5.77
C PHE A 41 1.05 -11.77 6.32
N THR A 42 0.87 -10.51 6.74
CA THR A 42 1.92 -9.70 7.38
C THR A 42 1.48 -9.17 8.75
N THR A 43 2.38 -8.51 9.46
CA THR A 43 2.08 -7.91 10.76
C THR A 43 1.48 -6.51 10.62
N CYS A 44 0.69 -6.06 11.61
CA CYS A 44 0.16 -4.70 11.67
C CYS A 44 1.28 -3.64 11.62
N ARG A 45 2.44 -3.92 12.25
CA ARG A 45 3.60 -3.04 12.18
C ARG A 45 4.13 -2.88 10.75
N THR A 46 4.23 -3.98 9.99
CA THR A 46 4.63 -3.93 8.58
C THR A 46 3.66 -3.08 7.76
N TRP A 47 2.35 -3.22 8.00
CA TRP A 47 1.34 -2.40 7.34
C TRP A 47 1.48 -0.91 7.64
N GLN A 48 1.70 -0.54 8.91
CA GLN A 48 1.96 0.83 9.31
C GLN A 48 3.19 1.43 8.62
N GLN A 49 4.25 0.64 8.43
CA GLN A 49 5.44 1.09 7.72
C GLN A 49 5.16 1.38 6.23
N TRP A 50 4.24 0.64 5.62
CA TRP A 50 3.78 0.90 4.25
C TRP A 50 2.92 2.16 4.14
N GLU A 51 2.18 2.51 5.20
CA GLU A 51 1.38 3.75 5.28
C GLU A 51 2.14 4.96 5.83
N ALA A 52 3.37 4.77 6.31
CA ALA A 52 4.20 5.84 6.82
C ALA A 52 4.70 6.73 5.69
N GLU A 53 4.80 8.03 5.95
CA GLU A 53 5.22 9.03 4.97
C GLU A 53 6.68 8.79 4.53
N GLU A 54 6.95 8.95 3.23
CA GLU A 54 8.29 8.77 2.67
C GLU A 54 9.27 9.75 3.33
N GLY A 55 10.47 9.27 3.66
CA GLY A 55 11.49 10.06 4.37
C GLY A 55 11.43 9.97 5.90
N THR A 56 10.39 9.35 6.48
CA THR A 56 10.36 9.04 7.92
C THR A 56 11.14 7.75 8.24
N ALA A 57 11.71 7.65 9.45
CA ALA A 57 12.47 6.46 9.88
C ALA A 57 11.64 5.16 9.90
N GLY A 58 10.29 5.27 9.89
CA GLY A 58 9.37 4.14 9.83
C GLY A 58 8.93 3.75 8.42
N HIS A 59 9.31 4.49 7.39
CA HIS A 59 8.83 4.25 6.03
C HIS A 59 9.44 3.00 5.39
N ARG A 60 8.58 2.15 4.85
CA ARG A 60 8.97 1.05 3.97
C ARG A 60 8.11 1.06 2.73
N ARG A 61 8.72 0.88 1.56
CA ARG A 61 7.98 0.71 0.31
C ARG A 61 7.26 -0.65 0.28
N MET A 62 5.97 -0.65 -0.07
CA MET A 62 5.21 -1.88 -0.27
C MET A 62 5.60 -2.54 -1.59
N HIS A 63 5.92 -3.83 -1.55
CA HIS A 63 6.25 -4.61 -2.75
C HIS A 63 5.00 -4.79 -3.63
N PRO A 64 5.10 -4.72 -4.97
CA PRO A 64 3.94 -4.79 -5.87
C PRO A 64 3.13 -6.09 -5.69
N ALA A 65 3.79 -7.22 -5.41
CA ALA A 65 3.11 -8.49 -5.14
C ALA A 65 2.15 -8.44 -3.94
N PHE A 66 2.52 -7.74 -2.85
CA PHE A 66 1.63 -7.56 -1.70
C PHE A 66 0.49 -6.60 -2.04
N TRP A 67 0.77 -5.56 -2.83
CA TRP A 67 -0.25 -4.63 -3.28
C TRP A 67 -1.31 -5.31 -4.15
N GLU A 68 -0.87 -6.12 -5.10
CA GLU A 68 -1.74 -6.88 -5.99
C GLU A 68 -2.56 -7.90 -5.19
N LEU A 69 -1.93 -8.67 -4.30
CA LEU A 69 -2.62 -9.62 -3.43
C LEU A 69 -3.67 -8.94 -2.54
N PHE A 70 -3.35 -7.77 -1.98
CA PHE A 70 -4.29 -6.99 -1.18
C PHE A 70 -5.53 -6.62 -2.00
N ARG A 71 -5.33 -6.08 -3.21
CA ARG A 71 -6.43 -5.68 -4.11
C ARG A 71 -7.30 -6.86 -4.54
N ILE A 72 -6.69 -8.02 -4.83
CA ILE A 72 -7.43 -9.25 -5.16
C ILE A 72 -8.32 -9.70 -3.99
N LYS A 73 -7.84 -9.53 -2.76
CA LYS A 73 -8.55 -9.95 -1.54
C LYS A 73 -9.51 -8.91 -0.98
N LEU A 74 -9.58 -7.70 -1.55
CA LEU A 74 -10.55 -6.72 -1.13
C LEU A 74 -11.96 -7.25 -1.39
N PRO A 75 -12.91 -7.06 -0.46
CA PRO A 75 -14.29 -7.43 -0.70
C PRO A 75 -14.81 -6.62 -1.89
N GLN A 76 -15.32 -7.31 -2.91
CA GLN A 76 -15.99 -6.64 -4.01
C GLN A 76 -17.22 -5.95 -3.46
N LYS A 77 -17.31 -4.64 -3.65
CA LYS A 77 -18.50 -3.88 -3.27
C LYS A 77 -19.57 -4.23 -4.30
N SER A 78 -20.42 -5.20 -3.97
CA SER A 78 -21.64 -5.45 -4.74
C SER A 78 -22.48 -4.18 -4.69
N VAL A 79 -22.66 -3.55 -5.85
CA VAL A 79 -23.55 -2.40 -6.06
C VAL A 79 -25.00 -2.84 -5.95
#